data_AF-A0A1C3Y3W8-F1
#
_entry.id   AF-A0A1C3Y3W8-F1
#
_cell.length_a   1.000
_cell.length_b   1.000
_cell.length_c   1.000
_cell.angle_alpha   90.00
_cell.angle_beta   90.00
_cell.angle_gamma   90.00
#
_symmetry.space_group_name_H-M   'P 1'
#
loop_
_entity.id
_entity.type
_entity.pdbx_description
1 polymer ?
#
loop_
_entity_poly.entity_id
_entity_poly.type
_entity_poly.pdbx_seq_one_letter_code
_entity_poly.pdbx_strand_id
1 'polypeptide(L)'
;MQILIYHRRRTVPQLDELKYPYVSLYQDNWDDFGWKCRFVATLHLTQEEELDLGPMRIASDDKGFRVSEFPTLLTTLPPRSASMGESIAYYRRIRGLKAKIRRQYLSLMSDLVARPVRRERIKNEALWEKCFMREASSRHALKRGGYYIGSHFEEVAPPKFAFEMILQGASGPHSMDLDFSHHNQLPNRTILLIGRNGTGKTTALATLAAGLMPPQVFNRTTLERLPEAHISPDVEISRLIAISYNVFDEFPLPRPAGEKAPRIDGVAYRSRGSYKYCGLRDNSGVITTNEVSQMLNEALEPVVQGDRMDILRSILSTFLNSSIATALTSEEDEERASAIAGLSAGQRLVVAIFSNIVGFIEEGSLLLIDEPETNLHPGLLSSFIAALNEALAEFDSYAVVASHSPILLQQVPGRFVRHFTRDGSDRPKIRPLEIESFGEDLGELTRRVLGLADPERDFTDVLRQLFEVRGSAEAVEALFDYPLGVPASAYLYALEEEFGQPEGIR
;
A
#
# COMPACT_ATOMS: atom_id res chain seq x y z
N MET A 1 35.95 11.79 -12.23
CA MET A 1 34.93 11.78 -11.17
C MET A 1 35.62 11.45 -9.87
N GLN A 2 35.45 12.31 -8.88
CA GLN A 2 35.99 12.18 -7.53
C GLN A 2 34.85 11.81 -6.56
N ILE A 3 35.19 11.39 -5.34
CA ILE A 3 34.26 11.08 -4.26
C ILE A 3 34.58 11.99 -3.07
N LEU A 4 33.67 12.87 -2.71
CA LEU A 4 33.74 13.72 -1.53
C LEU A 4 32.95 13.05 -0.39
N ILE A 5 33.59 12.76 0.72
CA ILE A 5 32.95 12.16 1.90
C ILE A 5 32.92 13.20 3.00
N TYR A 6 31.76 13.42 3.60
CA TYR A 6 31.58 14.43 4.64
C TYR A 6 30.56 13.99 5.71
N HIS A 7 30.57 14.70 6.84
CA HIS A 7 29.66 14.44 7.97
C HIS A 7 29.24 15.77 8.63
N ARG A 8 28.19 15.73 9.47
CA ARG A 8 27.67 16.82 10.35
C ARG A 8 26.99 18.02 9.71
N ARG A 9 27.42 18.51 8.54
CA ARG A 9 26.70 19.58 7.81
C ARG A 9 25.85 18.94 6.72
N ARG A 10 24.57 19.32 6.60
CA ARG A 10 23.71 18.87 5.49
C ARG A 10 24.17 19.47 4.14
N THR A 11 24.87 20.60 4.17
CA THR A 11 25.43 21.25 2.98
C THR A 11 26.76 20.63 2.57
N VAL A 12 26.92 20.39 1.27
CA VAL A 12 28.14 19.86 0.67
C VAL A 12 29.30 20.84 0.89
N PRO A 13 30.45 20.42 1.45
CA PRO A 13 31.60 21.29 1.61
C PRO A 13 32.12 21.77 0.24
N GLN A 14 32.33 23.08 0.10
CA GLN A 14 33.00 23.64 -1.08
C GLN A 14 34.51 23.46 -0.92
N LEU A 15 35.13 22.75 -1.86
CA LEU A 15 36.57 22.57 -1.97
C LEU A 15 37.02 23.02 -3.36
N ASP A 16 38.08 23.83 -3.42
CA ASP A 16 38.60 24.40 -4.67
C ASP A 16 39.08 23.32 -5.67
N GLU A 17 39.39 22.11 -5.19
CA GLU A 17 39.94 21.01 -5.97
C GLU A 17 38.89 20.10 -6.64
N LEU A 18 37.59 20.35 -6.41
CA LEU A 18 36.51 19.52 -6.94
C LEU A 18 36.27 19.78 -8.44
N LYS A 19 36.32 18.72 -9.23
CA LYS A 19 36.03 18.77 -10.67
C LYS A 19 34.76 18.00 -11.00
N TYR A 20 33.83 18.67 -11.67
CA TYR A 20 32.62 18.04 -12.19
C TYR A 20 32.93 17.01 -13.31
N PRO A 21 32.20 15.89 -13.38
CA PRO A 21 31.24 15.43 -12.37
C PRO A 21 31.95 14.80 -11.16
N TYR A 22 31.38 14.92 -9.96
CA TYR A 22 31.86 14.27 -8.74
C TYR A 22 30.69 13.69 -7.91
N VAL A 23 30.98 12.80 -6.98
CA VAL A 23 29.99 12.20 -6.08
C VAL A 23 30.22 12.73 -4.68
N SER A 24 29.18 13.17 -3.99
CA SER A 24 29.24 13.45 -2.56
C SER A 24 28.55 12.35 -1.78
N LEU A 25 29.19 11.88 -0.71
CA LEU A 25 28.70 10.85 0.21
C LEU A 25 28.56 11.46 1.59
N TYR A 26 27.32 11.71 2.00
CA TYR A 26 27.02 12.11 3.36
C TYR A 26 27.00 10.86 4.25
N GLN A 27 27.91 10.78 5.21
CA GLN A 27 27.86 9.74 6.23
C GLN A 27 26.93 10.20 7.35
N ASP A 28 25.72 9.63 7.38
CA ASP A 28 24.80 9.81 8.49
C ASP A 28 25.39 9.21 9.78
N ASN A 29 24.96 9.68 10.95
CA ASN A 29 25.34 9.12 12.26
C ASN A 29 24.74 7.72 12.50
N TRP A 30 24.23 7.07 11.46
CA TRP A 30 23.60 5.78 11.52
C TRP A 30 24.61 4.68 11.84
N ASP A 31 24.37 3.98 12.94
CA ASP A 31 25.18 2.86 13.38
C ASP A 31 24.50 1.53 13.04
N ASP A 32 25.03 0.79 12.05
CA ASP A 32 24.57 -0.57 11.74
C ASP A 32 25.26 -1.60 12.64
N PHE A 33 24.92 -1.58 13.93
CA PHE A 33 25.45 -2.53 14.93
C PHE A 33 26.98 -2.49 15.05
N GLY A 34 27.56 -1.29 15.04
CA GLY A 34 29.00 -1.05 15.06
C GLY A 34 29.61 -0.89 13.66
N TRP A 35 28.91 -1.32 12.61
CA TRP A 35 29.36 -1.27 11.23
C TRP A 35 28.77 -0.05 10.54
N LYS A 36 29.31 1.16 10.76
CA LYS A 36 28.86 2.38 10.08
C LYS A 36 29.04 2.27 8.55
N CYS A 37 28.05 1.73 7.82
CA CYS A 37 28.16 1.39 6.39
C CYS A 37 27.23 2.22 5.52
N ARG A 38 26.32 3.00 6.11
CA ARG A 38 25.29 3.75 5.41
C ARG A 38 25.78 5.14 5.00
N PHE A 39 25.52 5.50 3.76
CA PHE A 39 25.82 6.79 3.16
C PHE A 39 24.62 7.27 2.35
N VAL A 40 24.45 8.58 2.18
CA VAL A 40 23.54 9.17 1.20
C VAL A 40 24.38 9.73 0.06
N ALA A 41 24.09 9.31 -1.17
CA ALA A 41 24.87 9.65 -2.34
C ALA A 41 24.17 10.70 -3.21
N THR A 42 24.92 11.73 -3.58
CA THR A 42 24.48 12.75 -4.55
C THR A 42 25.53 12.83 -5.66
N LEU A 43 25.09 12.81 -6.92
CA LEU A 43 25.95 12.94 -8.09
C LEU A 43 25.85 14.37 -8.61
N HIS A 44 26.96 15.09 -8.56
CA HIS A 44 27.10 16.47 -9.04
C HIS A 44 27.60 16.43 -10.48
N LEU A 45 26.76 16.81 -11.44
CA LEU A 45 27.07 16.76 -12.88
C LEU A 45 27.68 18.06 -13.38
N THR A 46 27.11 19.18 -12.95
CA THR A 46 27.59 20.55 -13.21
C THR A 46 27.33 21.42 -11.97
N GLN A 47 27.65 22.72 -12.04
CA GLN A 47 27.35 23.65 -10.95
C GLN A 47 25.85 23.82 -10.68
N GLU A 48 24.99 23.56 -11.68
CA GLU A 48 23.53 23.74 -11.60
C GLU A 48 22.78 22.41 -11.64
N GLU A 49 23.46 21.30 -11.98
CA GLU A 49 22.85 20.00 -12.16
C GLU A 49 23.43 19.00 -11.16
N GLU A 50 22.61 18.58 -10.21
CA GLU A 50 22.88 17.48 -9.29
C GLU A 50 21.75 16.45 -9.31
N LEU A 51 22.07 15.23 -8.93
CA LEU A 51 21.11 14.13 -8.82
C LEU A 51 21.26 13.48 -7.45
N ASP A 52 20.26 13.62 -6.59
CA ASP A 52 20.19 12.86 -5.35
C ASP A 52 19.87 11.39 -5.66
N LEU A 53 20.85 10.51 -5.44
CA LEU A 53 20.68 9.09 -5.66
C LEU A 53 20.03 8.41 -4.44
N GLY A 54 20.14 9.04 -3.26
CA GLY A 54 19.61 8.52 -2.01
C GLY A 54 20.56 7.56 -1.30
N PRO A 55 20.04 6.75 -0.37
CA PRO A 55 20.87 5.98 0.54
C PRO A 55 21.48 4.74 -0.12
N MET A 56 22.72 4.45 0.29
CA MET A 56 23.50 3.32 -0.16
C MET A 56 24.39 2.75 0.97
N ARG A 57 24.87 1.53 0.75
CA ARG A 57 25.75 0.79 1.65
C ARG A 57 27.14 0.69 1.04
N ILE A 58 28.17 0.90 1.86
CA ILE A 58 29.57 0.76 1.46
C ILE A 58 30.33 0.00 2.55
N ALA A 59 31.05 -1.03 2.14
CA ALA A 59 31.98 -1.77 2.98
C ALA A 59 33.35 -1.85 2.31
N SER A 60 34.41 -1.98 3.12
CA SER A 60 35.77 -2.26 2.67
C SER A 60 36.46 -3.24 3.62
N ASP A 61 37.21 -4.19 3.07
CA ASP A 61 38.06 -5.10 3.85
C ASP A 61 37.30 -5.85 4.95
N ASP A 62 36.11 -6.36 4.63
CA ASP A 62 35.23 -7.07 5.57
C ASP A 62 34.80 -6.24 6.79
N LYS A 63 34.86 -4.91 6.66
CA LYS A 63 34.39 -3.93 7.64
C LYS A 63 33.53 -2.86 7.00
N GLY A 64 32.80 -2.14 7.84
CA GLY A 64 32.07 -0.94 7.41
C GLY A 64 33.06 0.13 6.97
N PHE A 65 32.76 0.77 5.84
CA PHE A 65 33.64 1.76 5.26
C PHE A 65 33.71 3.02 6.13
N ARG A 66 34.91 3.45 6.48
CA ARG A 66 35.16 4.62 7.32
C ARG A 66 36.34 5.41 6.78
N VAL A 67 36.26 6.73 6.91
CA VAL A 67 37.39 7.65 6.73
C VAL A 67 37.81 8.21 8.08
N SER A 68 39.10 8.52 8.22
CA SER A 68 39.67 9.05 9.47
C SER A 68 39.39 10.53 9.67
N GLU A 69 39.20 11.28 8.58
CA GLU A 69 39.04 12.73 8.58
C GLU A 69 37.87 13.15 7.69
N PHE A 70 37.31 14.33 7.94
CA PHE A 70 36.24 14.90 7.12
C PHE A 70 36.46 16.40 6.90
N PRO A 71 36.15 16.93 5.70
CA PRO A 71 35.81 16.17 4.50
C PRO A 71 37.03 15.38 3.96
N THR A 72 36.77 14.24 3.32
CA THR A 72 37.80 13.44 2.64
C THR A 72 37.48 13.38 1.15
N LEU A 73 38.49 13.62 0.30
CA LEU A 73 38.38 13.49 -1.15
C LEU A 73 39.11 12.24 -1.63
N LEU A 74 38.41 11.37 -2.35
CA LEU A 74 38.95 10.15 -2.95
C LEU A 74 38.81 10.17 -4.47
N THR A 75 39.78 9.58 -5.17
CA THR A 75 39.69 9.34 -6.61
C THR A 75 39.08 7.98 -6.94
N THR A 76 39.11 7.05 -5.99
CA THR A 76 38.46 5.73 -6.06
C THR A 76 38.17 5.24 -4.64
N LEU A 77 37.16 4.39 -4.48
CA LEU A 77 37.05 3.58 -3.27
C LEU A 77 38.24 2.60 -3.17
N PRO A 78 38.62 2.17 -1.95
CA PRO A 78 39.64 1.15 -1.76
C PRO A 78 39.39 -0.11 -2.62
N PRO A 79 40.46 -0.81 -3.07
CA PRO A 79 40.32 -1.94 -4.00
C PRO A 79 39.40 -3.07 -3.50
N ARG A 80 39.35 -3.28 -2.18
CA ARG A 80 38.53 -4.29 -1.51
C ARG A 80 37.17 -3.76 -1.03
N SER A 81 36.70 -2.66 -1.62
CA SER A 81 35.38 -2.13 -1.35
C SER A 81 34.30 -2.73 -2.26
N ALA A 82 33.07 -2.71 -1.74
CA ALA A 82 31.84 -3.00 -2.46
C ALA A 82 30.72 -2.08 -1.95
N SER A 83 29.81 -1.71 -2.86
CA SER A 83 28.67 -0.87 -2.53
C SER A 83 27.36 -1.38 -3.11
N MET A 84 26.24 -0.90 -2.58
CA MET A 84 24.89 -1.23 -3.08
C MET A 84 23.89 -0.12 -2.71
N GLY A 85 22.96 0.22 -3.60
CA GLY A 85 21.80 1.05 -3.24
C GLY A 85 20.89 0.34 -2.25
N GLU A 86 20.22 1.07 -1.35
CA GLU A 86 19.26 0.48 -0.39
C GLU A 86 17.89 0.15 -0.99
N SER A 87 17.62 0.59 -2.22
CA SER A 87 16.31 0.41 -2.86
C SER A 87 16.42 0.40 -4.39
N ILE A 88 15.36 -0.06 -5.05
CA ILE A 88 15.25 -0.01 -6.51
C ILE A 88 15.22 1.44 -7.03
N ALA A 89 14.67 2.39 -6.25
CA ALA A 89 14.64 3.80 -6.61
C ALA A 89 16.04 4.38 -6.90
N TYR A 90 17.05 3.96 -6.13
CA TYR A 90 18.46 4.31 -6.38
C TYR A 90 18.88 3.92 -7.81
N TYR A 91 18.57 2.69 -8.24
CA TYR A 91 18.92 2.19 -9.57
C TYR A 91 18.06 2.82 -10.69
N ARG A 92 16.79 3.16 -10.41
CA ARG A 92 15.92 3.93 -11.32
C ARG A 92 16.50 5.32 -11.62
N ARG A 93 16.97 6.05 -10.61
CA ARG A 93 17.62 7.37 -10.81
C ARG A 93 18.89 7.24 -11.65
N ILE A 94 19.69 6.20 -11.41
CA ILE A 94 20.90 5.92 -12.21
C ILE A 94 20.56 5.60 -13.68
N ARG A 95 19.41 4.97 -13.97
CA ARG A 95 18.96 4.69 -15.34
C ARG A 95 18.87 5.96 -16.19
N GLY A 96 18.40 7.07 -15.62
CA GLY A 96 18.24 8.36 -16.29
C GLY A 96 19.57 9.00 -16.75
N LEU A 97 20.70 8.57 -16.19
CA LEU A 97 22.01 9.11 -16.54
C LEU A 97 22.48 8.66 -17.94
N LYS A 98 23.22 9.56 -18.63
CA LYS A 98 23.94 9.22 -19.86
C LYS A 98 24.83 7.99 -19.64
N ALA A 99 24.83 7.07 -20.60
CA ALA A 99 25.48 5.75 -20.46
C ALA A 99 26.98 5.80 -20.08
N LYS A 100 27.71 6.86 -20.46
CA LYS A 100 29.11 7.07 -20.07
C LYS A 100 29.24 7.40 -18.57
N ILE A 101 28.42 8.34 -18.08
CA ILE A 101 28.40 8.77 -16.67
C ILE A 101 27.92 7.62 -15.78
N ARG A 102 26.84 6.92 -16.18
CA ARG A 102 26.33 5.74 -15.48
C ARG A 102 27.40 4.69 -15.22
N ARG A 103 28.14 4.28 -16.27
CA ARG A 103 29.24 3.30 -16.14
C ARG A 103 30.38 3.81 -15.28
N GLN A 104 30.72 5.09 -15.40
CA GLN A 104 31.77 5.72 -14.59
C GLN A 104 31.39 5.70 -13.11
N TYR A 105 30.16 6.09 -12.76
CA TYR A 105 29.64 6.10 -11.40
C TYR A 105 29.63 4.69 -10.78
N LEU A 106 28.99 3.71 -11.43
CA LEU A 106 28.89 2.33 -10.92
C LEU A 106 30.28 1.66 -10.76
N SER A 107 31.22 2.02 -11.62
CA SER A 107 32.61 1.56 -11.49
C SER A 107 33.31 2.22 -10.31
N LEU A 108 33.20 3.56 -10.19
CA LEU A 108 33.79 4.37 -9.12
C LEU A 108 33.32 3.93 -7.74
N MET A 109 32.02 3.68 -7.59
CA MET A 109 31.38 3.27 -6.34
C MET A 109 31.60 1.80 -5.98
N SER A 110 32.24 1.01 -6.83
CA SER A 110 32.35 -0.42 -6.61
C SER A 110 30.98 -1.12 -6.40
N ASP A 111 29.97 -0.72 -7.17
CA ASP A 111 28.60 -1.24 -7.04
C ASP A 111 28.50 -2.73 -7.37
N LEU A 112 27.86 -3.49 -6.48
CA LEU A 112 27.76 -4.94 -6.56
C LEU A 112 26.62 -5.42 -7.47
N VAL A 113 25.56 -4.63 -7.67
CA VAL A 113 24.48 -4.99 -8.60
C VAL A 113 24.97 -4.85 -10.05
N ALA A 114 25.81 -3.84 -10.31
CA ALA A 114 26.49 -3.68 -11.58
C ALA A 114 27.56 -4.76 -11.85
N ARG A 115 28.20 -5.29 -10.79
CA ARG A 115 29.25 -6.32 -10.87
C ARG A 115 29.13 -7.33 -9.71
N PRO A 116 28.31 -8.39 -9.86
CA PRO A 116 28.01 -9.34 -8.78
C PRO A 116 29.24 -10.01 -8.13
N VAL A 117 30.33 -10.21 -8.88
CA VAL A 117 31.62 -10.74 -8.37
C VAL A 117 32.16 -9.94 -7.18
N ARG A 118 31.76 -8.68 -7.02
CA ARG A 118 32.15 -7.86 -5.85
C ARG A 118 31.60 -8.38 -4.52
N ARG A 119 30.57 -9.24 -4.51
CA ARG A 119 30.10 -9.94 -3.30
C ARG A 119 31.23 -10.73 -2.63
N GLU A 120 32.18 -11.27 -3.38
CA GLU A 120 33.33 -12.02 -2.85
C GLU A 120 34.28 -11.15 -2.01
N ARG A 121 34.16 -9.82 -2.08
CA ARG A 121 34.94 -8.86 -1.27
C ARG A 121 34.38 -8.65 0.13
N ILE A 122 33.14 -9.08 0.36
CA ILE A 122 32.44 -9.08 1.65
C ILE A 122 32.26 -10.55 2.05
N LYS A 123 33.28 -11.13 2.67
CA LYS A 123 33.28 -12.51 3.20
C LYS A 123 32.67 -12.60 4.59
N ASN A 124 32.66 -11.49 5.34
CA ASN A 124 32.05 -11.44 6.65
C ASN A 124 30.52 -11.50 6.53
N GLU A 125 29.95 -12.69 6.78
CA GLU A 125 28.49 -12.91 6.69
C GLU A 125 27.70 -12.04 7.67
N ALA A 126 28.23 -11.75 8.85
CA ALA A 126 27.55 -10.86 9.79
C ALA A 126 27.48 -9.41 9.26
N LEU A 127 28.50 -8.95 8.52
CA LEU A 127 28.47 -7.65 7.84
C LEU A 127 27.50 -7.67 6.66
N TRP A 128 27.49 -8.75 5.88
CA TRP A 128 26.56 -8.92 4.76
C TRP A 128 25.10 -8.84 5.22
N GLU A 129 24.73 -9.67 6.19
CA GLU A 129 23.36 -9.73 6.72
C GLU A 129 22.96 -8.43 7.42
N LYS A 130 23.83 -7.86 8.25
CA LYS A 130 23.47 -6.69 9.08
C LYS A 130 23.55 -5.36 8.34
N CYS A 131 24.32 -5.27 7.25
CA CYS A 131 24.50 -4.00 6.54
C CYS A 131 23.91 -3.99 5.14
N PHE A 132 23.99 -5.09 4.39
CA PHE A 132 23.48 -5.14 3.01
C PHE A 132 22.09 -5.76 2.95
N MET A 133 21.86 -6.91 3.58
CA MET A 133 20.59 -7.65 3.48
C MET A 133 19.58 -7.34 4.58
N ARG A 134 19.89 -6.35 5.42
CA ARG A 134 19.09 -5.98 6.59
C ARG A 134 17.64 -5.64 6.26
N GLU A 135 17.42 -4.91 5.17
CA GLU A 135 16.11 -4.41 4.77
C GLU A 135 15.64 -5.17 3.54
N ALA A 136 14.35 -5.51 3.47
CA ALA A 136 13.76 -6.19 2.33
C ALA A 136 13.88 -5.38 1.03
N SER A 137 13.91 -4.05 1.13
CA SER A 137 14.17 -3.12 0.02
C SER A 137 15.56 -3.33 -0.60
N SER A 138 16.57 -3.59 0.23
CA SER A 138 17.94 -3.84 -0.21
C SER A 138 18.07 -5.20 -0.89
N ARG A 139 17.37 -6.22 -0.37
CA ARG A 139 17.30 -7.55 -0.99
C ARG A 139 16.60 -7.48 -2.35
N HIS A 140 15.51 -6.73 -2.47
CA HIS A 140 14.87 -6.43 -3.75
C HIS A 140 15.78 -5.67 -4.72
N ALA A 141 16.51 -4.67 -4.22
CA ALA A 141 17.45 -3.90 -5.03
C ALA A 141 18.60 -4.78 -5.57
N LEU A 142 19.09 -5.73 -4.78
CA LEU A 142 20.07 -6.72 -5.22
C LEU A 142 19.53 -7.58 -6.36
N LYS A 143 18.31 -8.12 -6.20
CA LYS A 143 17.67 -9.01 -7.18
C LYS A 143 17.32 -8.28 -8.48
N ARG A 144 16.66 -7.12 -8.40
CA ARG A 144 16.05 -6.45 -9.57
C ARG A 144 16.80 -5.22 -10.07
N GLY A 145 17.64 -4.61 -9.26
CA GLY A 145 18.29 -3.33 -9.59
C GLY A 145 19.05 -3.36 -10.92
N GLY A 146 19.56 -4.53 -11.30
CA GLY A 146 20.27 -4.74 -12.55
C GLY A 146 19.45 -4.42 -13.81
N TYR A 147 18.12 -4.62 -13.78
CA TYR A 147 17.22 -4.28 -14.87
C TYR A 147 17.35 -2.80 -15.27
N TYR A 148 17.46 -1.90 -14.28
CA TYR A 148 17.51 -0.46 -14.50
C TYR A 148 18.86 0.04 -15.00
N ILE A 149 19.94 -0.68 -14.70
CA ILE A 149 21.31 -0.29 -15.06
C ILE A 149 21.90 -1.11 -16.21
N GLY A 150 21.16 -2.09 -16.72
CA GLY A 150 21.60 -2.99 -17.80
C GLY A 150 22.63 -4.02 -17.34
N SER A 151 22.49 -4.55 -16.11
CA SER A 151 23.27 -5.67 -15.58
C SER A 151 22.38 -6.89 -15.32
N HIS A 152 22.97 -7.96 -14.77
CA HIS A 152 22.21 -9.15 -14.38
C HIS A 152 21.13 -8.79 -13.35
N PHE A 153 19.94 -9.34 -13.54
CA PHE A 153 18.83 -9.23 -12.62
C PHE A 153 18.06 -10.54 -12.57
N GLU A 154 17.35 -10.73 -11.47
CA GLU A 154 16.39 -11.79 -11.23
C GLU A 154 14.98 -11.25 -11.44
N GLU A 155 14.14 -12.02 -12.12
CA GLU A 155 12.72 -11.73 -12.20
C GLU A 155 12.06 -12.17 -10.89
N VAL A 156 11.38 -11.25 -10.21
CA VAL A 156 10.67 -11.55 -8.96
C VAL A 156 9.24 -11.89 -9.32
N ALA A 157 8.88 -13.16 -9.15
CA ALA A 157 7.51 -13.62 -9.38
C ALA A 157 6.53 -12.91 -8.43
N PRO A 158 5.27 -12.68 -8.86
CA PRO A 158 4.23 -12.21 -7.97
C PRO A 158 4.10 -13.09 -6.72
N PRO A 159 3.77 -12.51 -5.56
CA PRO A 159 3.65 -13.26 -4.32
C PRO A 159 2.54 -14.31 -4.43
N LYS A 160 2.83 -15.50 -3.92
CA LYS A 160 1.89 -16.61 -3.83
C LYS A 160 2.12 -17.35 -2.52
N PHE A 161 1.14 -17.31 -1.63
CA PHE A 161 1.22 -17.95 -0.32
C PHE A 161 -0.16 -18.29 0.23
N ALA A 162 -0.22 -19.33 1.03
CA ALA A 162 -1.37 -19.67 1.84
C ALA A 162 -1.30 -18.93 3.17
N PHE A 163 -2.46 -18.43 3.61
CA PHE A 163 -2.65 -17.80 4.91
C PHE A 163 -3.72 -18.56 5.67
N GLU A 164 -3.39 -19.03 6.87
CA GLU A 164 -4.29 -19.77 7.74
C GLU A 164 -4.44 -19.05 9.09
N MET A 165 -5.67 -18.94 9.58
CA MET A 165 -5.99 -18.37 10.89
C MET A 165 -7.25 -19.02 11.46
N ILE A 166 -7.55 -18.79 12.74
CA ILE A 166 -8.82 -19.21 13.34
C ILE A 166 -9.60 -17.96 13.77
N LEU A 167 -10.66 -17.63 13.04
CA LEU A 167 -11.52 -16.50 13.42
C LEU A 167 -12.28 -16.81 14.73
N GLN A 168 -12.56 -15.77 15.52
CA GLN A 168 -13.31 -15.91 16.76
C GLN A 168 -14.70 -16.54 16.51
N GLY A 169 -15.05 -17.56 17.29
CA GLY A 169 -16.31 -18.29 17.15
C GLY A 169 -16.31 -19.38 16.06
N ALA A 170 -15.19 -19.60 15.38
CA ALA A 170 -15.04 -20.67 14.40
C ALA A 170 -14.85 -22.05 15.07
N SER A 171 -15.28 -23.10 14.38
CA SER A 171 -15.06 -24.50 14.81
C SER A 171 -13.76 -25.12 14.26
N GLY A 172 -13.03 -24.40 13.40
CA GLY A 172 -11.81 -24.88 12.75
C GLY A 172 -11.10 -23.74 12.02
N PRO A 173 -9.93 -24.03 11.43
CA PRO A 173 -9.14 -23.02 10.73
C PRO A 173 -9.77 -22.56 9.42
N HIS A 174 -9.47 -21.31 9.09
CA HIS A 174 -9.77 -20.66 7.83
C HIS A 174 -8.49 -20.51 7.04
N SER A 175 -8.46 -21.12 5.86
CA SER A 175 -7.36 -20.99 4.91
C SER A 175 -7.77 -20.11 3.73
N MET A 176 -6.87 -19.24 3.30
CA MET A 176 -6.99 -18.41 2.10
C MET A 176 -5.71 -18.49 1.28
N ASP A 177 -5.85 -18.85 0.01
CA ASP A 177 -4.77 -18.69 -0.96
C ASP A 177 -4.70 -17.24 -1.41
N LEU A 178 -3.56 -16.60 -1.20
CA LEU A 178 -3.23 -15.28 -1.74
C LEU A 178 -2.28 -15.48 -2.92
N ASP A 179 -2.86 -15.63 -4.11
CA ASP A 179 -2.14 -15.90 -5.36
C ASP A 179 -2.29 -14.71 -6.31
N PHE A 180 -1.22 -13.93 -6.42
CA PHE A 180 -1.14 -12.78 -7.34
C PHE A 180 -0.49 -13.17 -8.68
N SER A 181 -0.32 -14.45 -8.98
CA SER A 181 0.26 -14.88 -10.26
C SER A 181 -0.60 -14.48 -11.45
N HIS A 182 0.05 -14.27 -12.59
CA HIS A 182 -0.66 -13.92 -13.82
C HIS A 182 -1.57 -15.05 -14.27
N HIS A 183 -2.83 -14.71 -14.60
CA HIS A 183 -3.79 -15.67 -15.12
C HIS A 183 -4.55 -15.07 -16.31
N ASN A 184 -4.30 -15.58 -17.51
CA ASN A 184 -4.98 -15.18 -18.75
C ASN A 184 -5.05 -13.65 -18.98
N GLN A 185 -4.00 -12.91 -18.59
CA GLN A 185 -3.93 -11.45 -18.69
C GLN A 185 -4.99 -10.68 -17.88
N LEU A 186 -5.71 -11.36 -16.97
CA LEU A 186 -6.63 -10.67 -16.06
C LEU A 186 -5.86 -9.80 -15.06
N PRO A 187 -6.46 -8.68 -14.60
CA PRO A 187 -5.88 -7.88 -13.54
C PRO A 187 -5.75 -8.73 -12.27
N ASN A 188 -4.52 -8.83 -11.78
CA ASN A 188 -4.11 -9.75 -10.71
C ASN A 188 -3.39 -9.03 -9.57
N ARG A 189 -3.41 -7.69 -9.53
CA ARG A 189 -2.73 -6.90 -8.49
C ARG A 189 -3.54 -6.76 -7.20
N THR A 190 -4.82 -7.10 -7.23
CA THR A 190 -5.75 -6.91 -6.11
C THR A 190 -6.47 -8.21 -5.79
N ILE A 191 -6.43 -8.63 -4.53
CA ILE A 191 -7.30 -9.65 -3.96
C ILE A 191 -8.35 -8.96 -3.10
N LEU A 192 -9.63 -9.31 -3.29
CA LEU A 192 -10.75 -8.71 -2.58
C LEU A 192 -11.33 -9.69 -1.55
N LEU A 193 -11.38 -9.27 -0.30
CA LEU A 193 -12.12 -9.91 0.77
C LEU A 193 -13.50 -9.24 0.82
N ILE A 194 -14.54 -9.94 0.36
CA ILE A 194 -15.90 -9.40 0.23
C ILE A 194 -16.84 -10.06 1.24
N GLY A 195 -17.76 -9.29 1.84
CA GLY A 195 -18.79 -9.85 2.71
C GLY A 195 -19.43 -8.80 3.60
N ARG A 196 -20.53 -9.17 4.28
CA ARG A 196 -21.23 -8.28 5.22
C ARG A 196 -20.32 -7.80 6.36
N ASN A 197 -20.74 -6.72 7.02
CA ASN A 197 -20.09 -6.24 8.24
C ASN A 197 -20.13 -7.32 9.33
N GLY A 198 -19.07 -7.41 10.12
CA GLY A 198 -18.95 -8.40 11.20
C GLY A 198 -18.63 -9.83 10.74
N THR A 199 -18.33 -10.09 9.47
CA THR A 199 -17.94 -11.43 8.99
C THR A 199 -16.47 -11.80 9.25
N GLY A 200 -15.66 -10.86 9.77
CA GLY A 200 -14.26 -11.09 10.16
C GLY A 200 -13.21 -10.57 9.17
N LYS A 201 -13.58 -9.77 8.16
CA LYS A 201 -12.67 -9.25 7.12
C LYS A 201 -11.56 -8.36 7.69
N THR A 202 -11.90 -7.37 8.51
CA THR A 202 -10.93 -6.47 9.17
C THR A 202 -9.96 -7.27 10.06
N THR A 203 -10.48 -8.20 10.86
CA THR A 203 -9.66 -9.10 11.68
C THR A 203 -8.73 -9.96 10.80
N ALA A 204 -9.20 -10.45 9.65
CA ALA A 204 -8.37 -11.19 8.70
C ALA A 204 -7.21 -10.34 8.16
N LEU A 205 -7.48 -9.09 7.74
CA LEU A 205 -6.44 -8.17 7.28
C LEU A 205 -5.43 -7.82 8.38
N ALA A 206 -5.90 -7.55 9.59
CA ALA A 206 -5.03 -7.26 10.73
C ALA A 206 -4.16 -8.46 11.11
N THR A 207 -4.73 -9.66 11.07
CA THR A 207 -4.04 -10.94 11.31
C THR A 207 -3.02 -11.23 10.23
N LEU A 208 -3.36 -10.97 8.95
CA LEU A 208 -2.42 -11.06 7.84
C LEU A 208 -1.25 -10.09 8.02
N ALA A 209 -1.50 -8.85 8.44
CA ALA A 209 -0.46 -7.88 8.74
C ALA A 209 0.49 -8.38 9.84
N ALA A 210 -0.07 -8.96 10.90
CA ALA A 210 0.66 -9.53 12.02
C ALA A 210 1.49 -10.77 11.62
N GLY A 211 1.00 -11.58 10.68
CA GLY A 211 1.71 -12.77 10.19
C GLY A 211 2.84 -12.47 9.21
N LEU A 212 2.70 -11.43 8.39
CA LEU A 212 3.69 -11.04 7.37
C LEU A 212 4.90 -10.27 7.92
N MET A 213 4.77 -9.74 9.12
CA MET A 213 5.77 -8.89 9.74
C MET A 213 6.25 -9.53 11.06
N PRO A 214 7.50 -9.33 11.45
CA PRO A 214 7.94 -9.85 12.73
C PRO A 214 7.12 -9.28 13.90
N PRO A 215 6.72 -10.08 14.91
CA PRO A 215 5.91 -9.63 16.06
C PRO A 215 6.49 -8.42 16.80
N GLN A 216 7.81 -8.28 16.73
CA GLN A 216 8.58 -7.16 17.24
C GLN A 216 8.10 -5.80 16.68
N VAL A 217 7.67 -5.72 15.42
CA VAL A 217 7.23 -4.48 14.75
C VAL A 217 6.09 -3.79 15.50
N PHE A 218 5.23 -4.57 16.14
CA PHE A 218 3.95 -4.13 16.68
C PHE A 218 3.98 -3.95 18.20
N ASN A 219 2.95 -3.27 18.69
CA ASN A 219 2.63 -3.26 20.11
C ASN A 219 2.14 -4.67 20.55
N ARG A 220 2.68 -5.17 21.67
CA ARG A 220 2.31 -6.49 22.22
C ARG A 220 0.82 -6.60 22.53
N THR A 221 0.22 -5.55 23.08
CA THR A 221 -1.21 -5.57 23.45
C THR A 221 -2.14 -5.70 22.26
N THR A 222 -1.72 -5.25 21.07
CA THR A 222 -2.51 -5.43 19.84
C THR A 222 -2.38 -6.86 19.31
N LEU A 223 -1.17 -7.43 19.36
CA LEU A 223 -0.94 -8.81 18.91
C LEU A 223 -1.70 -9.85 19.75
N GLU A 224 -1.77 -9.66 21.08
CA GLU A 224 -2.49 -10.57 21.98
C GLU A 224 -4.00 -10.66 21.70
N ARG A 225 -4.57 -9.69 20.96
CA ARG A 225 -5.99 -9.66 20.58
C ARG A 225 -6.26 -10.29 19.23
N LEU A 226 -5.22 -10.49 18.42
CA LEU A 226 -5.35 -11.04 17.08
C LEU A 226 -5.25 -12.57 17.12
N PRO A 227 -5.98 -13.29 16.24
CA PRO A 227 -5.77 -14.71 16.02
C PRO A 227 -4.31 -15.05 15.69
N GLU A 228 -3.89 -16.26 16.05
CA GLU A 228 -2.65 -16.81 15.52
C GLU A 228 -2.80 -17.06 14.01
N ALA A 229 -1.73 -16.75 13.28
CA ALA A 229 -1.66 -16.84 11.84
C ALA A 229 -0.50 -17.77 11.43
N HIS A 230 -0.72 -18.56 10.40
CA HIS A 230 0.33 -19.31 9.72
C HIS A 230 0.39 -18.91 8.24
N ILE A 231 1.60 -18.66 7.75
CA ILE A 231 1.87 -18.29 6.36
C ILE A 231 2.84 -19.30 5.77
N SER A 232 2.52 -19.82 4.59
CA SER A 232 3.33 -20.83 3.91
C SER A 232 3.20 -20.71 2.39
N PRO A 233 4.32 -20.73 1.63
CA PRO A 233 5.70 -20.58 2.11
C PRO A 233 5.96 -19.16 2.63
N ASP A 234 7.14 -18.94 3.22
CA ASP A 234 7.59 -17.60 3.57
C ASP A 234 7.59 -16.71 2.31
N VAL A 235 7.03 -15.50 2.44
CA VAL A 235 6.92 -14.52 1.36
C VAL A 235 7.76 -13.30 1.68
N GLU A 236 8.52 -12.81 0.69
CA GLU A 236 9.31 -11.60 0.84
C GLU A 236 8.52 -10.39 0.34
N ILE A 237 8.14 -9.51 1.28
CA ILE A 237 7.47 -8.24 0.98
C ILE A 237 8.43 -7.10 1.27
N SER A 238 8.59 -6.16 0.33
CA SER A 238 9.49 -5.02 0.55
C SER A 238 8.96 -4.09 1.62
N ARG A 239 7.68 -3.69 1.52
CA ARG A 239 6.94 -2.94 2.53
C ARG A 239 5.48 -3.36 2.63
N LEU A 240 4.95 -3.30 3.83
CA LEU A 240 3.54 -3.52 4.14
C LEU A 240 2.88 -2.18 4.52
N ILE A 241 1.87 -1.76 3.77
CA ILE A 241 1.13 -0.51 4.03
C ILE A 241 -0.30 -0.86 4.38
N ALA A 242 -0.70 -0.65 5.63
CA ALA A 242 -2.06 -0.86 6.10
C ALA A 242 -2.83 0.47 6.10
N ILE A 243 -3.99 0.48 5.44
CA ILE A 243 -4.87 1.64 5.30
C ILE A 243 -6.22 1.26 5.89
N SER A 244 -6.72 2.09 6.80
CA SER A 244 -8.03 1.87 7.40
C SER A 244 -8.82 3.16 7.46
N TYR A 245 -10.05 3.10 6.94
CA TYR A 245 -11.01 4.20 7.00
C TYR A 245 -11.89 4.11 8.25
N ASN A 246 -11.72 3.08 9.08
CA ASN A 246 -12.51 2.85 10.28
C ASN A 246 -11.73 3.27 11.53
N VAL A 247 -12.31 4.16 12.34
CA VAL A 247 -11.73 4.60 13.63
C VAL A 247 -11.63 3.43 14.63
N PHE A 248 -12.46 2.41 14.47
CA PHE A 248 -12.53 1.22 15.32
C PHE A 248 -11.80 -0.01 14.74
N ASP A 249 -10.88 0.18 13.80
CA ASP A 249 -10.15 -0.96 13.23
C ASP A 249 -9.27 -1.70 14.25
N GLU A 250 -8.85 -2.91 13.88
CA GLU A 250 -8.00 -3.78 14.70
C GLU A 250 -6.56 -3.89 14.16
N PHE A 251 -6.15 -3.04 13.21
CA PHE A 251 -4.82 -3.16 12.63
C PHE A 251 -3.75 -3.00 13.71
N PRO A 252 -2.65 -3.77 13.62
CA PRO A 252 -1.59 -3.65 14.59
C PRO A 252 -0.88 -2.30 14.44
N LEU A 253 -0.87 -1.50 15.52
CA LEU A 253 -0.16 -0.22 15.51
C LEU A 253 1.35 -0.45 15.65
N PRO A 254 2.17 0.32 14.91
CA PRO A 254 3.61 0.28 15.11
C PRO A 254 3.95 0.78 16.52
N ARG A 255 5.06 0.30 17.08
CA ARG A 255 5.49 0.78 18.40
C ARG A 255 5.69 2.32 18.47
N PRO A 256 5.40 2.96 19.61
CA PRO A 256 5.57 4.40 19.79
C PRO A 256 7.01 4.88 19.57
N ALA A 257 7.16 6.17 19.25
CA ALA A 257 8.47 6.82 19.13
C ALA A 257 9.20 6.82 20.49
N GLY A 258 10.42 6.29 20.55
CA GLY A 258 11.27 6.33 21.76
C GLY A 258 11.56 4.97 22.39
N GLU A 259 10.80 3.92 22.04
CA GLU A 259 11.16 2.55 22.43
C GLU A 259 12.29 2.01 21.53
N LYS A 260 13.22 1.24 22.12
CA LYS A 260 14.31 0.63 21.35
C LYS A 260 13.72 -0.30 20.28
N ALA A 261 14.14 -0.09 19.03
CA ALA A 261 13.81 -0.94 17.91
C ALA A 261 14.06 -2.42 18.28
N PRO A 262 13.02 -3.26 18.25
CA PRO A 262 13.10 -4.61 18.77
C PRO A 262 14.00 -5.48 17.90
N ARG A 263 14.71 -6.42 18.55
CA ARG A 263 15.77 -7.18 17.91
C ARG A 263 15.32 -8.61 17.58
N ILE A 264 15.54 -9.06 16.35
CA ILE A 264 15.37 -10.44 15.89
C ILE A 264 16.76 -10.93 15.51
N ASP A 265 17.23 -12.02 16.12
CA ASP A 265 18.61 -12.55 15.91
C ASP A 265 19.72 -11.50 16.09
N GLY A 266 19.50 -10.55 17.00
CA GLY A 266 20.41 -9.44 17.28
C GLY A 266 20.28 -8.24 16.32
N VAL A 267 19.36 -8.28 15.35
CA VAL A 267 19.07 -7.22 14.38
C VAL A 267 17.88 -6.39 14.83
N ALA A 268 18.12 -5.12 15.16
CA ALA A 268 17.10 -4.10 15.43
C ALA A 268 16.25 -3.83 14.18
N TYR A 269 15.00 -4.27 14.24
CA TYR A 269 13.97 -4.07 13.25
C TYR A 269 13.30 -2.71 13.49
N ARG A 270 13.39 -1.78 12.55
CA ARG A 270 12.70 -0.49 12.68
C ARG A 270 11.32 -0.63 12.06
N SER A 271 10.31 -0.74 12.93
CA SER A 271 8.89 -0.85 12.56
C SER A 271 8.45 0.11 11.46
N ARG A 272 9.03 1.32 11.41
CA ARG A 272 8.69 2.40 10.47
C ARG A 272 9.16 2.21 9.02
N GLY A 273 10.14 1.33 8.76
CA GLY A 273 10.70 1.16 7.41
C GLY A 273 9.94 0.14 6.57
N SER A 274 9.45 -0.92 7.22
CA SER A 274 8.84 -2.08 6.55
C SER A 274 7.34 -2.19 6.78
N TYR A 275 6.79 -1.53 7.81
CA TYR A 275 5.34 -1.43 8.03
C TYR A 275 4.91 0.03 8.23
N LYS A 276 3.88 0.45 7.52
CA LYS A 276 3.27 1.77 7.67
C LYS A 276 1.76 1.60 7.86
N TYR A 277 1.25 2.09 8.99
CA TYR A 277 -0.18 2.22 9.21
C TYR A 277 -0.63 3.64 8.86
N CYS A 278 -1.71 3.71 8.07
CA CYS A 278 -2.35 4.91 7.55
C CYS A 278 -3.85 4.81 7.83
N GLY A 279 -4.23 5.00 9.09
CA GLY A 279 -5.64 4.97 9.47
C GLY A 279 -6.09 6.17 10.26
N LEU A 280 -7.40 6.22 10.52
CA LEU A 280 -8.04 7.30 11.26
C LEU A 280 -7.92 7.16 12.79
N ARG A 281 -7.01 6.31 13.26
CA ARG A 281 -6.77 6.05 14.68
C ARG A 281 -5.38 6.51 15.07
N ASP A 282 -5.31 7.35 16.10
CA ASP A 282 -4.09 7.65 16.84
C ASP A 282 -4.15 6.98 18.24
N ASN A 283 -3.15 7.21 19.09
CA ASN A 283 -3.18 6.69 20.47
C ASN A 283 -4.29 7.34 21.35
N SER A 284 -4.98 8.37 20.86
CA SER A 284 -6.01 9.16 21.56
C SER A 284 -7.44 8.77 21.16
N GLY A 285 -7.64 8.18 19.99
CA GLY A 285 -8.85 7.49 19.56
C GLY A 285 -9.75 8.19 18.53
N VAL A 286 -9.55 9.46 18.14
CA VAL A 286 -10.41 10.13 17.14
C VAL A 286 -9.66 11.21 16.36
N ILE A 287 -9.83 11.23 15.03
CA ILE A 287 -9.25 12.25 14.15
C ILE A 287 -10.20 13.42 13.86
N THR A 288 -9.73 14.66 14.04
CA THR A 288 -10.44 15.88 13.65
C THR A 288 -10.16 16.32 12.20
N THR A 289 -10.98 17.21 11.63
CA THR A 289 -10.75 17.77 10.28
C THR A 289 -9.43 18.52 10.14
N ASN A 290 -8.93 19.13 11.23
CA ASN A 290 -7.62 19.78 11.26
C ASN A 290 -6.48 18.77 11.20
N GLU A 291 -6.65 17.61 11.82
CA GLU A 291 -5.67 16.52 11.79
C GLU A 291 -5.57 15.89 10.40
N VAL A 292 -6.64 15.83 9.60
CA VAL A 292 -6.56 15.38 8.20
C VAL A 292 -5.66 16.29 7.36
N SER A 293 -5.73 17.61 7.56
CA SER A 293 -4.83 18.55 6.88
C SER A 293 -3.37 18.38 7.33
N GLN A 294 -3.14 18.12 8.62
CA GLN A 294 -1.80 17.79 9.12
C GLN A 294 -1.29 16.47 8.55
N MET A 295 -2.12 15.42 8.51
CA MET A 295 -1.80 14.14 7.89
C MET A 295 -1.40 14.31 6.43
N LEU A 296 -2.09 15.16 5.68
CA LEU A 296 -1.75 15.43 4.28
C LEU A 296 -0.37 16.08 4.15
N ASN A 297 -0.07 17.11 4.94
CA ASN A 297 1.24 17.75 4.92
C ASN A 297 2.36 16.76 5.29
N GLU A 298 2.15 15.95 6.33
CA GLU A 298 3.08 14.89 6.74
C GLU A 298 3.22 13.79 5.68
N ALA A 299 2.16 13.51 4.91
CA ALA A 299 2.17 12.52 3.84
C ALA A 299 2.90 12.99 2.59
N LEU A 300 2.91 14.29 2.32
CA LEU A 300 3.60 14.89 1.17
C LEU A 300 5.11 14.95 1.36
N GLU A 301 5.59 15.08 2.61
CA GLU A 301 7.03 15.18 2.89
C GLU A 301 7.84 14.00 2.33
N PRO A 302 7.46 12.72 2.54
CA PRO A 302 8.15 11.58 1.90
C PRO A 302 8.02 11.54 0.37
N VAL A 303 6.98 12.13 -0.21
CA VAL A 303 6.81 12.22 -1.67
C VAL A 303 7.81 13.20 -2.25
N VAL A 304 7.97 14.37 -1.63
CA VAL A 304 8.97 15.38 -1.99
C VAL A 304 10.38 14.81 -1.85
N GLN A 305 10.71 14.24 -0.67
CA GLN A 305 12.01 13.62 -0.43
C GLN A 305 12.28 12.43 -1.36
N GLY A 306 11.23 11.76 -1.83
CA GLY A 306 11.30 10.64 -2.76
C GLY A 306 11.54 11.06 -4.21
N ASP A 307 11.40 12.34 -4.54
CA ASP A 307 11.27 12.85 -5.91
C ASP A 307 10.13 12.13 -6.67
N ARG A 308 8.95 12.11 -6.05
CA ARG A 308 7.77 11.35 -6.51
C ARG A 308 6.55 12.24 -6.82
N MET A 309 6.74 13.55 -6.93
CA MET A 309 5.64 14.49 -7.18
C MET A 309 4.97 14.22 -8.53
N ASP A 310 5.73 13.87 -9.57
CA ASP A 310 5.16 13.51 -10.88
C ASP A 310 4.29 12.25 -10.82
N ILE A 311 4.73 11.24 -10.06
CA ILE A 311 3.98 10.00 -9.85
C ILE A 311 2.70 10.30 -9.06
N LEU A 312 2.81 11.08 -7.98
CA LEU A 312 1.64 11.52 -7.22
C LEU A 312 0.67 12.29 -8.11
N ARG A 313 1.15 13.21 -8.95
CA ARG A 313 0.31 13.99 -9.87
C ARG A 313 -0.47 13.09 -10.83
N SER A 314 0.19 12.07 -11.39
CA SER A 314 -0.44 11.09 -12.29
C SER A 314 -1.60 10.39 -11.57
N ILE A 315 -1.33 9.84 -10.38
CA ILE A 315 -2.32 9.14 -9.56
C ILE A 315 -3.46 10.06 -9.14
N LEU A 316 -3.18 11.29 -8.68
CA LEU A 316 -4.20 12.25 -8.27
C LEU A 316 -5.12 12.67 -9.43
N SER A 317 -4.58 12.71 -10.66
CA SER A 317 -5.34 13.08 -11.86
C SER A 317 -6.40 12.04 -12.26
N THR A 318 -6.39 10.84 -11.67
CA THR A 318 -7.42 9.82 -11.90
C THR A 318 -8.75 10.12 -11.19
N PHE A 319 -8.72 10.94 -10.13
CA PHE A 319 -9.90 11.28 -9.32
C PHE A 319 -10.08 12.78 -9.05
N LEU A 320 -9.09 13.62 -9.38
CA LEU A 320 -9.17 15.07 -9.35
C LEU A 320 -9.03 15.66 -10.75
N ASN A 321 -9.49 16.91 -10.92
CA ASN A 321 -9.15 17.68 -12.11
C ASN A 321 -7.62 17.87 -12.20
N SER A 322 -7.07 17.74 -13.40
CA SER A 322 -5.65 17.96 -13.70
C SER A 322 -5.11 19.30 -13.17
N SER A 323 -5.90 20.37 -13.16
CA SER A 323 -5.48 21.65 -12.56
C SER A 323 -5.26 21.56 -11.04
N ILE A 324 -6.17 20.89 -10.33
CA ILE A 324 -6.08 20.67 -8.89
C ILE A 324 -4.91 19.73 -8.58
N ALA A 325 -4.76 18.64 -9.33
CA ALA A 325 -3.65 17.71 -9.16
C ALA A 325 -2.29 18.41 -9.36
N THR A 326 -2.18 19.27 -10.38
CA THR A 326 -0.97 20.05 -10.65
C THR A 326 -0.65 21.00 -9.49
N ALA A 327 -1.64 21.76 -9.02
CA ALA A 327 -1.46 22.69 -7.91
C ALA A 327 -1.09 21.97 -6.59
N LEU A 328 -1.67 20.80 -6.31
CA LEU A 328 -1.31 19.97 -5.14
C LEU A 328 0.13 19.46 -5.18
N THR A 329 0.69 19.27 -6.37
CA THR A 329 2.06 18.81 -6.59
C THR A 329 3.02 19.93 -6.96
N SER A 330 2.60 21.19 -6.81
CA SER A 330 3.45 22.36 -7.09
C SER A 330 4.62 22.44 -6.11
N GLU A 331 5.74 22.96 -6.59
CA GLU A 331 6.89 23.34 -5.76
C GLU A 331 6.62 24.62 -4.97
N GLU A 332 5.63 25.43 -5.38
CA GLU A 332 5.22 26.64 -4.68
C GLU A 332 4.33 26.32 -3.47
N ASP A 333 4.84 26.57 -2.27
CA ASP A 333 4.13 26.30 -1.00
C ASP A 333 2.75 26.99 -0.91
N GLU A 334 2.64 28.22 -1.40
CA GLU A 334 1.39 28.99 -1.37
C GLU A 334 0.32 28.41 -2.31
N GLU A 335 0.71 28.02 -3.52
CA GLU A 335 -0.19 27.39 -4.49
C GLU A 335 -0.71 26.06 -3.96
N ARG A 336 0.19 25.24 -3.42
CA ARG A 336 -0.15 23.95 -2.81
C ARG A 336 -1.08 24.11 -1.61
N ALA A 337 -0.79 25.04 -0.71
CA ALA A 337 -1.64 25.29 0.46
C ALA A 337 -3.05 25.75 0.06
N SER A 338 -3.15 26.62 -0.96
CA SER A 338 -4.43 27.06 -1.52
C SER A 338 -5.23 25.90 -2.11
N ALA A 339 -4.57 25.01 -2.88
CA ALA A 339 -5.20 23.82 -3.45
C ALA A 339 -5.74 22.88 -2.35
N ILE A 340 -4.96 22.64 -1.29
CA ILE A 340 -5.37 21.82 -0.14
C ILE A 340 -6.61 22.42 0.55
N ALA A 341 -6.65 23.74 0.75
CA ALA A 341 -7.77 24.42 1.37
C ALA A 341 -9.07 24.33 0.56
N GLY A 342 -8.96 24.25 -0.78
CA GLY A 342 -10.09 24.10 -1.70
C GLY A 342 -10.72 22.70 -1.75
N LEU A 343 -10.07 21.67 -1.18
CA LEU A 343 -10.57 20.30 -1.21
C LEU A 343 -11.69 20.06 -0.18
N SER A 344 -12.67 19.22 -0.57
CA SER A 344 -13.65 18.68 0.38
C SER A 344 -12.97 17.77 1.42
N ALA A 345 -13.63 17.50 2.54
CA ALA A 345 -13.07 16.62 3.58
C ALA A 345 -12.75 15.21 3.04
N GLY A 346 -13.64 14.63 2.23
CA GLY A 346 -13.42 13.34 1.58
C GLY A 346 -12.26 13.38 0.58
N GLN A 347 -12.13 14.44 -0.22
CA GLN A 347 -11.00 14.60 -1.14
C GLN A 347 -9.68 14.72 -0.39
N ARG A 348 -9.62 15.53 0.69
CA ARG A 348 -8.41 15.65 1.52
C ARG A 348 -7.96 14.31 2.07
N LEU A 349 -8.90 13.49 2.55
CA LEU A 349 -8.59 12.15 3.04
C LEU A 349 -8.00 11.26 1.94
N VAL A 350 -8.63 11.22 0.75
CA VAL A 350 -8.13 10.42 -0.37
C VAL A 350 -6.74 10.89 -0.82
N VAL A 351 -6.52 12.20 -0.94
CA VAL A 351 -5.21 12.77 -1.28
C VAL A 351 -4.18 12.41 -0.21
N ALA A 352 -4.51 12.54 1.08
CA ALA A 352 -3.60 12.16 2.17
C ALA A 352 -3.20 10.68 2.11
N ILE A 353 -4.14 9.80 1.76
CA ILE A 353 -3.90 8.36 1.63
C ILE A 353 -2.98 8.08 0.44
N PHE A 354 -3.26 8.63 -0.74
CA PHE A 354 -2.38 8.43 -1.90
C PHE A 354 -1.02 9.08 -1.72
N SER A 355 -0.91 10.23 -1.06
CA SER A 355 0.38 10.81 -0.69
C SER A 355 1.15 9.87 0.26
N ASN A 356 0.48 9.24 1.23
CA ASN A 356 1.12 8.23 2.07
C ASN A 356 1.52 6.98 1.28
N ILE A 357 0.66 6.47 0.40
CA ILE A 357 0.99 5.32 -0.45
C ILE A 357 2.24 5.67 -1.28
N VAL A 358 2.19 6.74 -2.07
CA VAL A 358 3.30 7.15 -2.96
C VAL A 358 4.57 7.48 -2.19
N GLY A 359 4.45 8.08 -1.00
CA GLY A 359 5.58 8.43 -0.16
C GLY A 359 6.30 7.21 0.44
N PHE A 360 5.57 6.11 0.69
CA PHE A 360 6.12 4.95 1.38
C PHE A 360 6.28 3.71 0.50
N ILE A 361 5.54 3.56 -0.59
CA ILE A 361 5.54 2.36 -1.43
C ILE A 361 6.91 2.13 -2.10
N GLU A 362 7.32 0.87 -2.19
CA GLU A 362 8.48 0.42 -2.95
C GLU A 362 8.10 -0.75 -3.86
N GLU A 363 8.96 -1.08 -4.82
CA GLU A 363 8.73 -2.26 -5.66
C GLU A 363 8.60 -3.55 -4.82
N GLY A 364 7.55 -4.34 -5.08
CA GLY A 364 7.23 -5.53 -4.28
C GLY A 364 6.52 -5.25 -2.94
N SER A 365 5.84 -4.12 -2.79
CA SER A 365 5.05 -3.83 -1.59
C SER A 365 3.71 -4.56 -1.59
N LEU A 366 3.15 -4.76 -0.40
CA LEU A 366 1.78 -5.23 -0.19
C LEU A 366 0.98 -4.15 0.55
N LEU A 367 -0.15 -3.76 -0.02
CA LEU A 367 -1.11 -2.84 0.59
C LEU A 367 -2.25 -3.65 1.21
N LEU A 368 -2.66 -3.31 2.43
CA LEU A 368 -3.84 -3.85 3.09
C LEU A 368 -4.83 -2.70 3.25
N ILE A 369 -6.01 -2.78 2.65
CA ILE A 369 -6.98 -1.66 2.64
C ILE A 369 -8.29 -2.15 3.24
N ASP A 370 -8.77 -1.50 4.29
CA ASP A 370 -10.00 -1.88 4.97
C ASP A 370 -11.11 -0.86 4.76
N GLU A 371 -12.22 -1.34 4.21
CA GLU A 371 -13.50 -0.66 4.03
C GLU A 371 -13.38 0.76 3.43
N PRO A 372 -12.67 0.94 2.29
CA PRO A 372 -12.47 2.25 1.65
C PRO A 372 -13.77 2.98 1.29
N GLU A 373 -14.88 2.26 1.16
CA GLU A 373 -16.22 2.83 0.94
C GLU A 373 -16.80 3.59 2.14
N THR A 374 -16.34 3.34 3.37
CA THR A 374 -17.01 3.83 4.61
C THR A 374 -17.13 5.35 4.67
N ASN A 375 -16.16 6.07 4.10
CA ASN A 375 -16.09 7.53 4.12
C ASN A 375 -16.00 8.16 2.73
N LEU A 376 -16.26 7.38 1.67
CA LEU A 376 -16.17 7.84 0.29
C LEU A 376 -17.54 7.85 -0.39
N HIS A 377 -17.86 8.96 -1.05
CA HIS A 377 -19.00 9.00 -1.96
C HIS A 377 -18.81 7.95 -3.07
N PRO A 378 -19.87 7.23 -3.52
CA PRO A 378 -19.75 6.16 -4.52
C PRO A 378 -18.94 6.53 -5.77
N GLY A 379 -19.13 7.75 -6.30
CA GLY A 379 -18.35 8.25 -7.43
C GLY A 379 -16.84 8.38 -7.18
N LEU A 380 -16.41 8.65 -5.94
CA LEU A 380 -14.99 8.67 -5.56
C LEU A 380 -14.42 7.27 -5.38
N LEU A 381 -15.26 6.27 -5.05
CA LEU A 381 -14.81 4.89 -4.84
C LEU A 381 -14.29 4.26 -6.15
N SER A 382 -14.98 4.47 -7.27
CA SER A 382 -14.52 3.98 -8.57
C SER A 382 -13.18 4.60 -8.98
N SER A 383 -13.04 5.92 -8.77
CA SER A 383 -11.78 6.61 -9.07
C SER A 383 -10.66 6.23 -8.09
N PHE A 384 -10.99 5.92 -6.83
CA PHE A 384 -10.04 5.37 -5.86
C PHE A 384 -9.45 4.03 -6.35
N ILE A 385 -10.28 3.15 -6.91
CA ILE A 385 -9.82 1.86 -7.46
C ILE A 385 -8.87 2.08 -8.65
N ALA A 386 -9.21 3.03 -9.54
CA ALA A 386 -8.34 3.38 -10.66
C ALA A 386 -6.98 3.90 -10.19
N ALA A 387 -6.98 4.85 -9.24
CA ALA A 387 -5.78 5.39 -8.61
C ALA A 387 -4.94 4.30 -7.91
N LEU A 388 -5.59 3.38 -7.20
CA LEU A 388 -4.94 2.24 -6.55
C LEU A 388 -4.26 1.34 -7.58
N ASN A 389 -4.97 0.95 -8.64
CA ASN A 389 -4.41 0.10 -9.68
C ASN A 389 -3.22 0.76 -10.40
N GLU A 390 -3.26 2.08 -10.63
CA GLU A 390 -2.15 2.84 -11.19
C GLU A 390 -0.93 2.83 -10.26
N ALA A 391 -1.13 3.07 -8.96
CA ALA A 391 -0.05 3.01 -7.96
C ALA A 391 0.56 1.60 -7.86
N LEU A 392 -0.28 0.56 -7.83
CA LEU A 392 0.18 -0.83 -7.78
C LEU A 392 0.96 -1.23 -9.05
N ALA A 393 0.58 -0.71 -10.21
CA ALA A 393 1.29 -0.94 -11.45
C ALA A 393 2.66 -0.22 -11.50
N GLU A 394 2.71 1.05 -11.12
CA GLU A 394 3.93 1.87 -11.14
C GLU A 394 5.05 1.33 -10.24
N PHE A 395 4.65 0.76 -9.09
CA PHE A 395 5.57 0.18 -8.11
C PHE A 395 5.53 -1.34 -8.10
N ASP A 396 5.07 -2.01 -9.16
CA ASP A 396 4.99 -3.48 -9.22
C ASP A 396 4.61 -4.17 -7.89
N SER A 397 3.52 -3.68 -7.32
CA SER A 397 3.05 -3.99 -5.97
C SER A 397 1.65 -4.60 -6.01
N TYR A 398 1.18 -5.05 -4.86
CA TYR A 398 -0.04 -5.82 -4.71
C TYR A 398 -0.92 -5.27 -3.58
N ALA A 399 -2.22 -5.55 -3.61
CA ALA A 399 -3.15 -5.17 -2.55
C ALA A 399 -4.08 -6.31 -2.13
N VAL A 400 -4.40 -6.37 -0.83
CA VAL A 400 -5.55 -7.09 -0.30
C VAL A 400 -6.53 -6.06 0.25
N VAL A 401 -7.74 -6.04 -0.30
CA VAL A 401 -8.77 -5.06 0.03
C VAL A 401 -9.93 -5.76 0.72
N ALA A 402 -10.37 -5.30 1.88
CA ALA A 402 -11.60 -5.73 2.52
C ALA A 402 -12.71 -4.72 2.25
N SER A 403 -13.90 -5.22 1.88
CA SER A 403 -15.03 -4.39 1.47
C SER A 403 -16.36 -5.12 1.65
N HIS A 404 -17.44 -4.37 1.80
CA HIS A 404 -18.83 -4.81 1.63
C HIS A 404 -19.51 -4.15 0.41
N SER A 405 -18.77 -3.42 -0.42
CA SER A 405 -19.30 -2.65 -1.54
C SER A 405 -19.40 -3.48 -2.83
N PRO A 406 -20.59 -3.56 -3.46
CA PRO A 406 -20.74 -4.22 -4.75
C PRO A 406 -20.00 -3.48 -5.87
N ILE A 407 -19.74 -2.17 -5.71
CA ILE A 407 -18.97 -1.37 -6.68
C ILE A 407 -17.53 -1.86 -6.74
N LEU A 408 -16.91 -2.16 -5.60
CA LEU A 408 -15.56 -2.73 -5.54
C LEU A 408 -15.51 -4.14 -6.10
N LEU A 409 -16.50 -4.96 -5.73
CA LEU A 409 -16.63 -6.32 -6.22
C LEU A 409 -16.70 -6.37 -7.76
N GLN A 410 -17.44 -5.45 -8.36
CA GLN A 410 -17.57 -5.35 -9.82
C GLN A 410 -16.23 -5.12 -10.55
N GLN A 411 -15.20 -4.59 -9.88
CA GLN A 411 -13.92 -4.26 -10.49
C GLN A 411 -12.86 -5.37 -10.37
N VAL A 412 -13.17 -6.47 -9.67
CA VAL A 412 -12.20 -7.55 -9.38
C VAL A 412 -12.70 -8.86 -9.98
N PRO A 413 -11.88 -9.59 -10.76
CA PRO A 413 -12.24 -10.92 -11.25
C PRO A 413 -12.50 -11.91 -10.11
N GLY A 414 -13.57 -12.70 -10.21
CA GLY A 414 -14.08 -13.56 -9.12
C GLY A 414 -13.04 -14.52 -8.53
N ARG A 415 -12.05 -14.97 -9.31
CA ARG A 415 -10.95 -15.80 -8.81
C ARG A 415 -10.07 -15.12 -7.77
N PHE A 416 -9.95 -13.80 -7.84
CA PHE A 416 -9.21 -12.97 -6.90
C PHE A 416 -10.11 -12.48 -5.76
N VAL A 417 -11.31 -13.05 -5.62
CA VAL A 417 -12.26 -12.72 -4.55
C VAL A 417 -12.30 -13.85 -3.51
N ARG A 418 -12.32 -13.49 -2.23
CA ARG A 418 -12.58 -14.36 -1.09
C ARG A 418 -13.85 -13.87 -0.41
N HIS A 419 -14.88 -14.72 -0.39
CA HIS A 419 -16.18 -14.39 0.14
C HIS A 419 -16.29 -14.82 1.61
N PHE A 420 -16.43 -13.82 2.48
CA PHE A 420 -16.65 -13.96 3.92
C PHE A 420 -18.14 -13.99 4.22
N THR A 421 -18.57 -15.07 4.87
CA THR A 421 -19.98 -15.30 5.26
C THR A 421 -20.06 -15.79 6.69
N ARG A 422 -21.25 -15.76 7.27
CA ARG A 422 -21.57 -16.51 8.49
C ARG A 422 -22.62 -17.56 8.16
N ASP A 423 -22.51 -18.73 8.77
CA ASP A 423 -23.51 -19.79 8.61
C ASP A 423 -24.71 -19.61 9.53
N GLY A 424 -25.69 -20.52 9.45
CA GLY A 424 -26.90 -20.46 10.28
C GLY A 424 -26.66 -20.63 11.78
N SER A 425 -25.43 -20.95 12.21
CA SER A 425 -24.99 -20.96 13.61
C SER A 425 -24.09 -19.77 13.96
N ASP A 426 -24.14 -18.72 13.14
CA ASP A 426 -23.34 -17.49 13.24
C ASP A 426 -21.82 -17.73 13.16
N ARG A 427 -21.36 -18.84 12.57
CA ARG A 427 -19.93 -19.15 12.46
C ARG A 427 -19.32 -18.56 11.20
N PRO A 428 -18.15 -17.91 11.28
CA PRO A 428 -17.49 -17.34 10.11
C PRO A 428 -17.04 -18.44 9.13
N LYS A 429 -17.17 -18.17 7.83
CA LYS A 429 -16.72 -19.01 6.72
C LYS A 429 -16.09 -18.17 5.64
N ILE A 430 -15.03 -18.70 5.04
CA ILE A 430 -14.37 -18.11 3.87
C ILE A 430 -14.47 -19.11 2.73
N ARG A 431 -14.93 -18.66 1.56
CA ARG A 431 -15.05 -19.48 0.35
C ARG A 431 -14.64 -18.69 -0.88
N PRO A 432 -14.22 -19.34 -1.98
CA PRO A 432 -14.09 -18.66 -3.27
C PRO A 432 -15.45 -18.11 -3.73
N LEU A 433 -15.42 -17.13 -4.63
CA LEU A 433 -16.64 -16.64 -5.25
C LEU A 433 -17.18 -17.66 -6.26
N GLU A 434 -18.49 -17.92 -6.23
CA GLU A 434 -19.17 -18.92 -7.08
C GLU A 434 -19.71 -18.31 -8.39
N ILE A 435 -19.49 -17.01 -8.59
CA ILE A 435 -19.87 -16.25 -9.79
C ILE A 435 -18.69 -15.44 -10.28
N GLU A 436 -18.73 -15.02 -11.54
CA GLU A 436 -17.88 -13.92 -11.98
C GLU A 436 -18.46 -12.61 -11.45
N SER A 437 -17.59 -11.74 -10.97
CA SER A 437 -17.94 -10.41 -10.47
C SER A 437 -17.54 -9.29 -11.42
N PHE A 438 -16.52 -9.51 -12.26
CA PHE A 438 -15.97 -8.47 -13.11
C PHE A 438 -16.99 -7.96 -14.14
N GLY A 439 -17.42 -6.70 -13.97
CA GLY A 439 -18.40 -6.06 -14.84
C GLY A 439 -19.85 -6.53 -14.66
N GLU A 440 -20.16 -7.32 -13.63
CA GLU A 440 -21.50 -7.84 -13.36
C GLU A 440 -22.47 -6.75 -12.86
N ASP A 441 -23.77 -6.95 -13.00
CA ASP A 441 -24.79 -6.03 -12.48
C ASP A 441 -24.70 -5.85 -10.96
N LEU A 442 -24.79 -4.59 -10.49
CA LEU A 442 -24.68 -4.28 -9.06
C LEU A 442 -25.81 -4.90 -8.24
N GLY A 443 -27.02 -4.99 -8.80
CA GLY A 443 -28.15 -5.64 -8.16
C GLY A 443 -27.93 -7.14 -7.99
N GLU A 444 -27.40 -7.79 -9.02
CA GLU A 444 -27.07 -9.21 -8.99
C GLU A 444 -25.94 -9.53 -7.98
N LEU A 445 -24.89 -8.71 -7.94
CA LEU A 445 -23.82 -8.81 -6.95
C LEU A 445 -24.35 -8.63 -5.52
N THR A 446 -25.21 -7.63 -5.32
CA THR A 446 -25.85 -7.33 -4.04
C THR A 446 -26.72 -8.50 -3.56
N ARG A 447 -27.47 -9.11 -4.47
CA ARG A 447 -28.35 -10.24 -4.20
C ARG A 447 -27.58 -11.52 -3.90
N ARG A 448 -26.64 -11.91 -4.77
CA ARG A 448 -25.99 -13.23 -4.69
C ARG A 448 -24.81 -13.29 -3.73
N VAL A 449 -24.12 -12.17 -3.51
CA VAL A 449 -22.90 -12.14 -2.70
C VAL A 449 -23.18 -11.51 -1.34
N LEU A 450 -23.80 -10.34 -1.31
CA LEU A 450 -24.08 -9.66 -0.04
C LEU A 450 -25.38 -10.15 0.61
N GLY A 451 -26.21 -10.92 -0.10
CA GLY A 451 -27.50 -11.42 0.38
C GLY A 451 -28.46 -10.29 0.75
N LEU A 452 -28.23 -9.06 0.27
CA LEU A 452 -29.02 -7.87 0.63
C LEU A 452 -30.34 -7.80 -0.17
N ALA A 453 -30.72 -8.89 -0.82
CA ALA A 453 -31.93 -8.98 -1.62
C ALA A 453 -33.17 -9.45 -0.86
N ASP A 454 -33.08 -9.57 0.47
CA ASP A 454 -34.28 -9.55 1.30
C ASP A 454 -34.46 -8.14 1.86
N PRO A 455 -35.23 -7.27 1.17
CA PRO A 455 -35.99 -6.25 1.87
C PRO A 455 -37.11 -6.97 2.64
N GLU A 456 -36.76 -7.87 3.55
CA GLU A 456 -37.74 -8.34 4.53
C GLU A 456 -37.97 -7.16 5.48
N ARG A 457 -38.99 -6.34 5.14
CA ARG A 457 -39.97 -5.71 6.07
C ARG A 457 -40.27 -4.21 5.92
N ASP A 458 -39.68 -3.45 4.98
CA ASP A 458 -40.02 -2.01 4.89
C ASP A 458 -41.11 -1.69 3.85
N PHE A 459 -40.80 -1.61 2.55
CA PHE A 459 -41.78 -1.11 1.59
C PHE A 459 -42.90 -2.10 1.27
N THR A 460 -42.62 -3.41 1.24
CA THR A 460 -43.61 -4.45 0.96
C THR A 460 -44.66 -4.56 2.06
N ASP A 461 -44.29 -4.30 3.31
CA ASP A 461 -45.23 -4.29 4.45
C ASP A 461 -46.13 -3.05 4.40
N VAL A 462 -45.56 -1.88 4.07
CA VAL A 462 -46.34 -0.67 3.83
C VAL A 462 -47.30 -0.84 2.65
N LEU A 463 -46.82 -1.37 1.52
CA LEU A 463 -47.66 -1.63 0.34
C LEU A 463 -48.76 -2.66 0.65
N ARG A 464 -48.47 -3.71 1.43
CA ARG A 464 -49.48 -4.68 1.88
C ARG A 464 -50.54 -4.01 2.76
N GLN A 465 -50.14 -3.22 3.75
CA GLN A 465 -51.09 -2.49 4.61
C GLN A 465 -51.95 -1.50 3.81
N LEU A 466 -51.34 -0.77 2.87
CA LEU A 466 -52.07 0.12 1.97
C LEU A 466 -53.04 -0.65 1.07
N PHE A 467 -52.63 -1.80 0.55
CA PHE A 467 -53.47 -2.68 -0.26
C PHE A 467 -54.64 -3.25 0.54
N GLU A 468 -54.43 -3.70 1.77
CA GLU A 468 -55.50 -4.16 2.68
C GLU A 468 -56.54 -3.06 2.95
N VAL A 469 -56.12 -1.79 2.99
CA VAL A 469 -57.02 -0.64 3.22
C VAL A 469 -57.70 -0.16 1.94
N ARG A 470 -57.00 -0.20 0.79
CA ARG A 470 -57.46 0.40 -0.48
C ARG A 470 -58.12 -0.60 -1.43
N GLY A 471 -57.81 -1.89 -1.29
CA GLY A 471 -58.48 -3.00 -1.97
C GLY A 471 -58.09 -3.28 -3.42
N SER A 472 -57.23 -2.47 -4.04
CA SER A 472 -56.71 -2.71 -5.38
C SER A 472 -55.31 -2.10 -5.58
N ALA A 473 -54.54 -2.63 -6.53
CA ALA A 473 -53.20 -2.12 -6.83
C ALA A 473 -53.28 -0.67 -7.33
N GLU A 474 -54.25 -0.38 -8.20
CA GLU A 474 -54.51 0.94 -8.79
C GLU A 474 -54.84 2.01 -7.72
N ALA A 475 -55.62 1.64 -6.70
CA ALA A 475 -55.99 2.55 -5.62
C ALA A 475 -54.82 2.87 -4.68
N VAL A 476 -53.85 1.96 -4.56
CA VAL A 476 -52.59 2.21 -3.84
C VAL A 476 -51.66 3.07 -4.70
N GLU A 477 -51.52 2.78 -5.99
CA GLU A 477 -50.69 3.58 -6.92
C GLU A 477 -51.15 5.04 -6.98
N ALA A 478 -52.47 5.30 -6.96
CA ALA A 478 -53.04 6.64 -6.97
C ALA A 478 -52.70 7.49 -5.72
N LEU A 479 -52.14 6.90 -4.66
CA LEU A 479 -51.65 7.64 -3.49
C LEU A 479 -50.31 8.33 -3.73
N PHE A 480 -49.59 7.94 -4.79
CA PHE A 480 -48.27 8.47 -5.09
C PHE A 480 -48.37 9.50 -6.22
N ASP A 481 -47.72 10.65 -6.03
CA ASP A 481 -47.66 11.72 -7.04
C ASP A 481 -46.88 11.29 -8.31
N TYR A 482 -46.11 10.20 -8.22
CA TYR A 482 -45.30 9.64 -9.30
C TYR A 482 -45.56 8.13 -9.43
N PRO A 483 -45.43 7.56 -10.64
CA PRO A 483 -45.58 6.12 -10.85
C PRO A 483 -44.61 5.32 -9.98
N LEU A 484 -45.11 4.23 -9.39
CA LEU A 484 -44.28 3.31 -8.64
C LEU A 484 -43.25 2.62 -9.56
N GLY A 485 -42.08 2.30 -8.99
CA GLY A 485 -41.07 1.52 -9.69
C GLY A 485 -41.53 0.08 -9.92
N VAL A 486 -40.99 -0.56 -10.96
CA VAL A 486 -41.35 -1.93 -11.39
C VAL A 486 -41.44 -2.94 -10.23
N PRO A 487 -40.51 -2.98 -9.24
CA PRO A 487 -40.62 -3.93 -8.12
C PRO A 487 -41.85 -3.72 -7.23
N ALA A 488 -42.23 -2.45 -6.99
CA ALA A 488 -43.37 -2.10 -6.13
C ALA A 488 -44.70 -2.38 -6.83
N SER A 489 -44.84 -2.01 -8.10
CA SER A 489 -46.02 -2.34 -8.90
C SER A 489 -46.18 -3.85 -9.06
N ALA A 490 -45.10 -4.58 -9.40
CA ALA A 490 -45.15 -6.04 -9.53
C ALA A 490 -45.61 -6.72 -8.23
N TYR A 491 -45.18 -6.22 -7.07
CA TYR A 491 -45.64 -6.72 -5.77
C TYR A 491 -47.12 -6.43 -5.50
N LEU A 492 -47.61 -5.22 -5.80
CA LEU A 492 -49.03 -4.87 -5.64
C LEU A 492 -49.94 -5.71 -6.54
N TYR A 493 -49.57 -5.90 -7.81
CA TYR A 493 -50.33 -6.74 -8.72
C TYR A 493 -50.29 -8.22 -8.33
N ALA A 494 -49.18 -8.70 -7.75
CA ALA A 494 -49.13 -10.04 -7.18
C ALA A 494 -50.09 -10.19 -5.98
N LEU A 495 -50.20 -9.19 -5.10
CA LEU A 495 -51.20 -9.17 -4.02
C LEU A 495 -52.63 -9.14 -4.57
N GLU A 496 -52.86 -8.41 -5.67
CA GLU A 496 -54.17 -8.35 -6.33
C GLU A 496 -54.55 -9.68 -6.99
N GLU A 497 -53.60 -10.42 -7.57
CA GLU A 497 -53.85 -11.77 -8.05
C GLU A 497 -54.10 -12.77 -6.90
N GLU A 498 -53.40 -12.62 -5.77
CA GLU A 498 -53.50 -13.52 -4.63
C GLU A 498 -54.75 -13.29 -3.77
N PHE A 499 -55.17 -12.03 -3.58
CA PHE A 499 -56.26 -11.62 -2.68
C PHE A 499 -57.46 -10.98 -3.40
N GLY A 500 -57.34 -10.65 -4.69
CA GLY A 500 -58.35 -9.93 -5.46
C GLY A 500 -59.39 -10.78 -6.19
N GLN A 501 -59.46 -12.10 -5.96
CA GLN A 501 -60.64 -12.87 -6.38
C GLN A 501 -61.77 -12.78 -5.35
N PRO A 502 -62.94 -12.21 -5.70
CA PRO A 502 -64.14 -12.38 -4.90
C PRO A 502 -64.59 -13.84 -4.97
N GLU A 503 -64.94 -14.41 -3.82
CA GLU A 503 -65.79 -15.60 -3.76
C GLU A 503 -67.06 -15.35 -4.59
N GLY A 504 -67.16 -15.99 -5.76
CA GLY A 504 -68.44 -16.17 -6.44
C GLY A 504 -68.42 -16.02 -7.95
N ILE A 505 -68.03 -17.09 -8.65
CA ILE A 505 -68.82 -17.63 -9.76
C ILE A 505 -68.80 -19.17 -9.67
N ARG A 506 -69.91 -19.73 -9.18
CA ARG A 506 -70.36 -21.09 -9.48
C ARG A 506 -71.49 -20.98 -10.50
#